data_AF-A0A439SHC9-F1
#
_entry.id   AF-A0A439SHC9-F1
#
_cell.length_a   1.000
_cell.length_b   1.000
_cell.length_c   1.000
_cell.angle_alpha   90.00
_cell.angle_beta   90.00
_cell.angle_gamma   90.00
#
_symmetry.space_group_name_H-M   'P 1'
#
loop_
_entity.id
_entity.type
_entity.pdbx_description
1 polymer ?
#
loop_
_entity_poly.entity_id
_entity_poly.type
_entity_poly.pdbx_seq_one_letter_code
_entity_poly.pdbx_strand_id
1 'polypeptide(L)'
;GRLEGKDDAKAGSAAGYGQALKLSSEFIAGIVVGAGLGWIIDRVAGTSPWGLIVFLLLGFGAGVLNVLRSAGLMAEFGQGDKTRDPKE
;
A
#
# COMPACT_ATOMS: atom_id res chain seq x y z
N GLY A 1 -1.81 38.62 -14.34
CA GLY A 1 -1.61 37.36 -13.60
C GLY A 1 -2.00 37.41 -12.13
N ARG A 2 -3.27 37.64 -11.77
CA ARG A 2 -3.81 37.28 -10.43
C ARG A 2 -4.84 36.14 -10.50
N LEU A 3 -5.31 35.82 -11.71
CA LEU A 3 -6.31 34.78 -11.94
C LEU A 3 -5.65 33.39 -12.13
N GLU A 4 -4.43 33.34 -12.70
CA GLU A 4 -3.68 32.10 -12.95
C GLU A 4 -3.39 31.32 -11.64
N GLY A 5 -2.95 32.00 -10.57
CA GLY A 5 -2.58 31.33 -9.31
C GLY A 5 -3.74 30.69 -8.53
N LYS A 6 -5.01 30.95 -8.87
CA LYS A 6 -6.17 30.34 -8.20
C LYS A 6 -6.66 29.08 -8.92
N ASP A 7 -6.41 29.00 -10.22
CA ASP A 7 -6.73 27.82 -11.03
C ASP A 7 -5.65 26.75 -10.87
N ASP A 8 -4.38 27.13 -10.74
CA ASP A 8 -3.27 26.21 -10.42
C ASP A 8 -3.40 25.58 -9.02
N ALA A 9 -3.83 26.35 -8.03
CA ALA A 9 -4.07 25.84 -6.67
C ALA A 9 -5.27 24.87 -6.62
N LYS A 10 -6.29 25.11 -7.46
CA LYS A 10 -7.47 24.25 -7.57
C LYS A 10 -7.18 22.99 -8.39
N ALA A 11 -6.39 23.09 -9.45
CA ALA A 11 -5.89 21.96 -10.23
C ALA A 11 -4.93 21.10 -9.40
N GLY A 12 -4.02 21.71 -8.63
CA GLY A 12 -3.14 21.03 -7.68
C GLY A 12 -3.92 20.36 -6.53
N SER A 13 -4.95 21.02 -6.00
CA SER A 13 -5.86 20.39 -5.02
C SER A 13 -6.64 19.24 -5.63
N ALA A 14 -7.17 19.36 -6.85
CA ALA A 14 -7.92 18.30 -7.52
C ALA A 14 -7.02 17.11 -7.88
N ALA A 15 -5.79 17.34 -8.33
CA ALA A 15 -4.80 16.31 -8.60
C ALA A 15 -4.36 15.60 -7.30
N GLY A 16 -4.11 16.36 -6.23
CA GLY A 16 -3.81 15.81 -4.91
C GLY A 16 -4.96 14.98 -4.33
N TYR A 17 -6.21 15.43 -4.52
CA TYR A 17 -7.41 14.70 -4.10
C TYR A 17 -7.59 13.40 -4.91
N GLY A 18 -7.40 13.46 -6.23
CA GLY A 18 -7.47 12.28 -7.10
C GLY A 18 -6.43 11.22 -6.75
N GLN A 19 -5.22 11.65 -6.38
CA GLN A 19 -4.16 10.75 -5.94
C GLN A 19 -4.45 10.16 -4.55
N ALA A 20 -4.95 10.96 -3.61
CA ALA A 20 -5.38 10.48 -2.29
C ALA A 20 -6.56 9.49 -2.38
N LEU A 21 -7.51 9.72 -3.29
CA LEU A 21 -8.63 8.81 -3.56
C LEU A 21 -8.16 7.50 -4.19
N LYS A 22 -7.18 7.54 -5.11
CA LYS A 22 -6.57 6.31 -5.66
C LYS A 22 -5.87 5.50 -4.57
N LEU A 23 -5.01 6.14 -3.78
CA LEU A 23 -4.31 5.49 -2.67
C LEU A 23 -5.27 4.86 -1.64
N SER A 24 -6.32 5.59 -1.26
CA SER A 24 -7.34 5.06 -0.34
C SER A 24 -8.16 3.93 -0.98
N SER A 25 -8.49 4.03 -2.26
CA SER A 25 -9.19 2.97 -2.99
C SER A 25 -8.35 1.69 -3.10
N GLU A 26 -7.06 1.80 -3.40
CA GLU A 26 -6.16 0.63 -3.46
C GLU A 26 -6.03 -0.03 -2.08
N PHE A 27 -5.95 0.77 -1.02
CA PHE A 27 -5.91 0.26 0.36
C PHE A 27 -7.20 -0.48 0.74
N ILE A 28 -8.36 0.14 0.49
CA ILE A 28 -9.66 -0.46 0.81
C ILE A 28 -9.91 -1.71 -0.04
N ALA A 29 -9.53 -1.70 -1.33
CA ALA A 29 -9.65 -2.86 -2.21
C ALA A 29 -8.85 -4.06 -1.66
N GLY A 30 -7.62 -3.84 -1.19
CA GLY A 30 -6.82 -4.90 -0.57
C GLY A 30 -7.48 -5.49 0.68
N ILE A 31 -8.07 -4.66 1.53
CA ILE A 31 -8.79 -5.10 2.75
C ILE A 31 -10.02 -5.93 2.38
N VAL A 32 -10.84 -5.45 1.44
CA VAL A 32 -12.06 -6.14 1.02
C VAL A 32 -11.75 -7.50 0.40
N VAL A 33 -10.72 -7.57 -0.46
CA VAL A 33 -10.28 -8.83 -1.08
C VAL A 33 -9.74 -9.80 -0.03
N GLY A 34 -8.91 -9.33 0.91
CA GLY A 34 -8.39 -10.16 2.01
C GLY A 34 -9.50 -10.70 2.92
N ALA A 35 -10.46 -9.85 3.29
CA ALA A 35 -11.62 -10.25 4.08
C ALA A 35 -12.53 -11.25 3.34
N GLY A 36 -12.78 -11.03 2.05
CA GLY A 36 -13.56 -11.94 1.21
C GLY A 36 -12.92 -13.32 1.07
N LEU A 37 -11.61 -13.36 0.80
CA LEU A 37 -10.87 -14.64 0.70
C LEU A 37 -10.81 -15.38 2.04
N GLY A 38 -10.55 -14.67 3.14
CA GLY A 38 -10.55 -15.26 4.48
C GLY A 38 -11.91 -15.86 4.86
N TRP A 39 -13.01 -15.17 4.50
CA TRP A 39 -14.37 -15.64 4.75
C TRP A 39 -14.73 -16.90 3.92
N ILE A 40 -14.32 -16.96 2.65
CA ILE A 40 -14.54 -18.15 1.81
C ILE A 40 -13.77 -19.35 2.37
N ILE A 41 -12.52 -19.16 2.80
CA ILE A 41 -11.70 -20.23 3.37
C ILE A 41 -12.33 -20.78 4.65
N ASP A 42 -12.77 -19.92 5.56
CA ASP A 42 -13.47 -20.33 6.79
C ASP A 42 -14.76 -21.12 6.47
N ARG A 43 -15.49 -20.73 5.42
CA ARG A 43 -16.74 -21.38 5.01
C ARG A 43 -16.51 -22.77 4.42
N VAL A 44 -15.45 -22.96 3.64
CA VAL A 44 -15.13 -24.24 2.99
C VAL A 44 -14.44 -25.21 3.96
N ALA A 45 -13.58 -24.71 4.85
CA ALA A 45 -12.86 -25.54 5.82
C ALA A 45 -13.75 -26.02 6.98
N GLY A 46 -14.90 -25.39 7.24
CA GLY A 46 -15.80 -25.74 8.34
C GLY A 46 -15.19 -25.47 9.73
N THR A 47 -14.00 -24.90 9.79
CA THR A 47 -13.30 -24.50 11.00
C THR A 47 -13.83 -23.14 11.46
N SER A 48 -14.32 -23.06 12.70
CA SER A 48 -14.49 -21.78 13.44
C SER A 48 -13.30 -20.85 13.20
N PRO A 49 -13.43 -19.51 13.27
CA PRO A 49 -12.90 -18.48 12.35
C PRO A 49 -11.36 -18.31 12.36
N TRP A 50 -10.65 -19.42 12.34
CA TRP A 50 -9.20 -19.53 12.44
C TRP A 50 -8.54 -19.14 11.12
N GLY A 51 -9.17 -19.43 9.98
CA GLY A 51 -8.71 -18.97 8.68
C GLY A 51 -8.78 -17.45 8.58
N LEU A 52 -9.88 -16.83 9.03
CA LEU A 52 -9.96 -15.38 9.16
C LEU A 52 -8.87 -14.82 10.08
N ILE A 53 -8.63 -15.41 11.25
CA ILE A 53 -7.60 -14.92 12.19
C ILE A 53 -6.20 -15.00 11.57
N VAL A 54 -5.84 -16.12 10.95
CA VAL A 54 -4.52 -16.32 10.33
C VAL A 54 -4.35 -15.40 9.13
N PHE A 55 -5.32 -15.30 8.22
CA PHE A 55 -5.24 -14.41 7.06
C PHE A 55 -5.33 -12.93 7.43
N LEU A 56 -6.06 -12.57 8.49
CA LEU A 56 -6.10 -11.22 9.03
C LEU A 56 -4.73 -10.85 9.61
N LEU A 57 -4.12 -11.72 10.41
CA LEU A 57 -2.78 -11.48 10.96
C LEU A 57 -1.70 -11.44 9.87
N LEU A 58 -1.76 -12.35 8.90
CA LEU A 58 -0.84 -12.39 7.77
C LEU A 58 -1.02 -11.16 6.86
N GLY A 59 -2.25 -10.82 6.51
CA GLY A 59 -2.60 -9.65 5.71
C GLY A 59 -2.28 -8.33 6.41
N PHE A 60 -2.51 -8.24 7.72
CA PHE A 60 -2.11 -7.11 8.56
C PHE A 60 -0.59 -6.99 8.61
N GLY A 61 0.12 -8.10 8.85
CA GLY A 61 1.59 -8.12 8.84
C GLY A 61 2.17 -7.68 7.50
N ALA A 62 1.66 -8.23 6.40
CA ALA A 62 2.05 -7.84 5.04
C ALA A 62 1.72 -6.36 4.73
N GLY A 63 0.57 -5.87 5.19
CA GLY A 63 0.16 -4.47 5.05
C GLY A 63 1.05 -3.51 5.83
N VAL A 64 1.39 -3.84 7.08
CA VAL A 64 2.36 -3.08 7.89
C VAL A 64 3.73 -3.10 7.20
N LEU A 65 4.20 -4.24 6.72
CA LEU A 65 5.47 -4.33 6.00
C LEU A 65 5.46 -3.49 4.71
N ASN A 66 4.35 -3.45 3.99
CA ASN A 66 4.17 -2.62 2.80
C ASN A 66 4.23 -1.12 3.15
N VAL A 67 3.58 -0.69 4.23
CA VAL A 67 3.64 0.70 4.72
C VAL A 67 5.05 1.07 5.17
N LEU A 68 5.72 0.22 5.94
CA LEU A 68 7.11 0.44 6.37
C LEU A 68 8.08 0.51 5.17
N ARG A 69 7.81 -0.28 4.13
CA ARG A 69 8.54 -0.20 2.86
C ARG A 69 8.29 1.10 2.11
N SER A 70 7.03 1.52 1.97
CA SER A 70 6.68 2.80 1.35
C SER A 70 7.20 4.00 2.13
N ALA A 71 7.29 3.90 3.45
CA ALA A 71 7.86 4.92 4.33
C ALA A 71 9.40 4.96 4.30
N GLY A 72 10.05 4.09 3.52
CA GLY A 72 11.51 4.02 3.42
C GLY A 72 12.22 3.45 4.66
N LEU A 73 11.47 2.87 5.60
CA LEU A 73 12.01 2.24 6.81
C LEU A 73 12.56 0.84 6.54
N MET A 74 12.17 0.23 5.42
CA MET A 74 12.79 -0.98 4.88
C MET A 74 13.76 -0.58 3.76
N ALA A 75 14.89 0.02 4.15
CA ALA A 75 16.03 0.22 3.26
C ALA A 75 16.69 -1.15 2.99
N GLU A 76 16.28 -1.74 1.88
CA GLU A 76 17.09 -2.53 0.95
C GLU A 76 18.25 -3.34 1.56
N PHE A 77 17.94 -4.46 2.23
CA PHE A 77 18.83 -5.63 2.22
C PHE A 77 18.78 -6.23 0.80
N GLY A 78 19.47 -5.62 -0.17
CA GLY A 78 19.44 -6.17 -1.54
C GLY A 78 19.98 -5.35 -2.71
N GLN A 79 20.60 -4.20 -2.50
CA GLN A 79 21.39 -3.56 -3.57
C GLN A 79 22.85 -3.56 -3.12
N GLY A 80 23.41 -4.77 -3.13
CA GLY A 80 24.83 -4.97 -3.07
C GLY A 80 25.51 -4.17 -4.18
N ASP A 81 26.56 -3.47 -3.77
CA ASP A 81 27.69 -3.00 -4.56
C ASP A 81 27.55 -3.22 -6.08
N LYS A 82 27.18 -2.17 -6.81
CA LYS A 82 27.85 -1.93 -8.09
C LYS A 82 28.90 -0.87 -7.86
N THR A 83 30.03 -1.37 -7.36
CA THR A 83 31.39 -0.99 -7.75
C THR A 83 31.54 0.47 -8.10
N ARG A 84 32.12 1.20 -7.14
CA ARG A 84 32.96 2.35 -7.44
C ARG A 84 33.96 1.93 -8.51
N ASP A 85 33.91 2.51 -9.70
CA ASP A 85 35.05 2.57 -10.60
C ASP A 85 35.67 3.97 -10.47
N PRO A 86 36.77 4.11 -9.71
CA PRO A 86 37.60 5.30 -9.73
C PRO A 86 38.77 5.08 -10.69
N LYS A 87 38.63 5.45 -11.98
CA LYS A 87 39.71 5.66 -12.98
C LYS A 87 39.13 6.56 -14.08
N GLU A 88 39.70 7.69 -14.49
CA GLU A 88 41.05 8.25 -14.39
C GLU A 88 40.98 9.78 -14.23
#